data_AF-A0A430R8M1-F1
#
_entry.id   AF-A0A430R8M1-F1
#
_cell.length_a   1.000
_cell.length_b   1.000
_cell.length_c   1.000
_cell.angle_alpha   90.00
_cell.angle_beta   90.00
_cell.angle_gamma   90.00
#
_symmetry.space_group_name_H-M   'P 1'
#
loop_
_entity.id
_entity.type
_entity.pdbx_description
1 polymer ?
#
loop_
_entity_poly.entity_id
_entity_poly.type
_entity_poly.pdbx_seq_one_letter_code
_entity_poly.pdbx_strand_id
1 'polypeptide(L)'
;MKSAKGFTLIELLIVIAIIAILAAVLIPNLLGARQRAYKAQAVACAKQIATAEEVYQIDSQTYAAYGSLDPGMTKTCSGMTVSGTANSTYYSFDVTNKGQTVTVTSDGGIK
;
A
#
# COMPACT_ATOMS: atom_id res chain seq x y z
N MET A 1 1.94 -32.36 -50.04
CA MET A 1 1.92 -30.88 -49.92
C MET A 1 1.12 -30.53 -48.67
N LYS A 2 1.73 -29.92 -47.65
CA LYS A 2 1.04 -29.56 -46.40
C LYS A 2 0.21 -28.31 -46.66
N SER A 3 -1.11 -28.43 -46.57
CA SER A 3 -2.02 -27.29 -46.67
C SER A 3 -1.85 -26.43 -45.42
N ALA A 4 -1.26 -25.24 -45.57
CA ALA A 4 -1.20 -24.26 -44.50
C ALA A 4 -2.58 -23.60 -44.38
N LYS A 5 -3.33 -23.94 -43.32
CA LYS A 5 -4.56 -23.21 -42.98
C LYS A 5 -4.16 -21.81 -42.52
N GLY A 6 -4.60 -20.79 -43.27
CA GLY A 6 -4.50 -19.39 -42.85
C GLY A 6 -5.56 -19.05 -41.79
N PHE A 7 -5.25 -18.10 -40.92
CA PHE A 7 -6.17 -17.54 -39.93
C PHE A 7 -7.19 -16.65 -40.65
N THR A 8 -8.48 -16.75 -40.30
CA THR A 8 -9.48 -15.85 -40.89
C THR A 8 -9.54 -14.53 -40.13
N LEU A 9 -9.83 -13.43 -40.84
CA LEU A 9 -10.00 -12.12 -40.20
C LEU A 9 -11.15 -12.11 -39.19
N ILE A 10 -12.20 -12.90 -39.44
CA ILE A 10 -13.35 -13.01 -38.54
C ILE A 10 -13.00 -13.74 -37.25
N GLU A 11 -12.16 -14.77 -37.30
CA GLU A 11 -11.64 -15.44 -36.09
C GLU A 11 -10.85 -14.45 -35.22
N LEU A 12 -10.01 -13.62 -35.82
CA LEU A 12 -9.25 -12.61 -35.07
C LEU A 12 -10.17 -11.55 -34.47
N LEU A 13 -11.18 -11.12 -35.22
CA LEU A 13 -12.12 -10.07 -34.81
C LEU A 13 -12.96 -10.50 -33.60
N ILE A 14 -13.48 -11.74 -33.59
CA ILE A 14 -14.26 -12.26 -32.47
C ILE A 14 -13.39 -12.38 -31.21
N VAL A 15 -12.13 -12.78 -31.35
CA VAL A 15 -11.20 -12.90 -30.20
C VAL A 15 -10.96 -11.55 -29.54
N ILE A 16 -10.64 -10.50 -30.31
CA ILE A 16 -10.43 -9.17 -29.74
C ILE A 16 -11.71 -8.59 -29.14
N ALA A 17 -12.89 -8.89 -29.71
CA ALA A 17 -14.17 -8.47 -29.17
C ALA A 17 -14.43 -9.07 -27.79
N ILE A 18 -14.16 -10.37 -27.62
CA ILE A 18 -14.32 -11.04 -26.32
C ILE A 18 -13.32 -10.50 -25.30
N ILE A 19 -12.04 -10.32 -25.67
CA ILE A 19 -11.02 -9.74 -24.79
C ILE A 19 -11.42 -8.32 -24.35
N ALA A 20 -11.96 -7.50 -25.26
CA ALA A 20 -12.41 -6.15 -24.94
C ALA A 20 -13.55 -6.13 -23.91
N ILE A 21 -14.53 -7.04 -24.04
CA ILE A 21 -15.64 -7.15 -23.07
C ILE A 21 -15.11 -7.57 -21.69
N LEU A 22 -14.24 -8.58 -21.64
CA LEU A 22 -13.65 -9.05 -20.38
C LEU A 22 -12.79 -7.95 -19.73
N ALA A 23 -11.96 -7.27 -20.52
CA ALA A 23 -11.10 -6.19 -20.03
C ALA A 23 -11.92 -5.01 -19.48
N ALA A 24 -13.02 -4.65 -20.13
CA ALA A 24 -13.88 -3.55 -19.71
C ALA A 24 -14.44 -3.74 -18.29
N VAL A 25 -14.79 -4.97 -17.91
CA VAL A 25 -15.27 -5.29 -16.55
C VAL A 25 -14.11 -5.50 -15.57
N LEU A 26 -12.99 -6.07 -16.03
CA LEU A 26 -11.88 -6.46 -15.17
C LEU A 26 -11.02 -5.27 -14.71
N ILE A 27 -10.72 -4.33 -15.62
CA ILE A 27 -9.83 -3.18 -15.35
C ILE A 27 -10.31 -2.33 -14.15
N PRO A 28 -11.57 -1.87 -14.06
CA PRO A 28 -11.99 -1.03 -12.93
C PRO A 28 -11.88 -1.77 -11.59
N ASN A 29 -12.22 -3.06 -11.57
CA ASN A 29 -12.09 -3.89 -10.38
C ASN A 29 -10.62 -4.06 -9.96
N LEU A 30 -9.73 -4.32 -10.92
CA LEU A 30 -8.29 -4.43 -10.67
C LEU A 30 -7.70 -3.13 -10.10
N LEU A 31 -8.09 -1.97 -10.63
CA LEU A 31 -7.64 -0.67 -10.13
C LEU A 31 -8.09 -0.45 -8.68
N GLY A 32 -9.36 -0.76 -8.36
CA GLY A 32 -9.88 -0.69 -7.00
C GLY A 32 -9.16 -1.66 -6.05
N ALA A 33 -8.90 -2.89 -6.48
CA ALA A 33 -8.16 -3.88 -5.70
C ALA A 33 -6.73 -3.41 -5.39
N ARG A 34 -6.03 -2.80 -6.36
CA ARG A 34 -4.69 -2.22 -6.15
C ARG A 34 -4.70 -1.08 -5.14
N GLN A 35 -5.67 -0.16 -5.23
CA GLN A 35 -5.79 0.95 -4.26
C GLN A 35 -6.02 0.42 -2.83
N ARG A 36 -6.90 -0.57 -2.67
CA ARG A 36 -7.13 -1.24 -1.37
C ARG A 36 -5.86 -1.93 -0.86
N ALA A 37 -5.08 -2.57 -1.74
CA ALA A 37 -3.82 -3.19 -1.38
C ALA A 37 -2.79 -2.16 -0.88
N TYR A 38 -2.65 -1.01 -1.56
CA TYR A 38 -1.76 0.05 -1.10
C TYR A 38 -2.19 0.64 0.25
N LYS A 39 -3.50 0.85 0.45
CA LYS A 39 -4.03 1.27 1.75
C LYS A 39 -3.74 0.23 2.83
N ALA A 40 -3.95 -1.05 2.55
CA ALA A 40 -3.67 -2.12 3.51
C ALA A 40 -2.18 -2.19 3.89
N GLN A 41 -1.28 -1.97 2.92
CA GLN A 41 0.16 -1.86 3.18
C GLN A 41 0.49 -0.65 4.06
N ALA A 42 -0.10 0.52 3.79
CA ALA A 42 0.07 1.72 4.62
C ALA A 42 -0.44 1.50 6.05
N VAL A 43 -1.60 0.85 6.23
CA VAL A 43 -2.12 0.47 7.55
C VAL A 43 -1.17 -0.49 8.27
N ALA A 44 -0.60 -1.48 7.57
CA ALA A 44 0.35 -2.41 8.17
C ALA A 44 1.62 -1.70 8.67
N CYS A 45 2.16 -0.77 7.87
CA CYS A 45 3.28 0.08 8.28
C CYS A 45 2.91 0.98 9.47
N ALA A 46 1.75 1.63 9.43
CA ALA A 46 1.25 2.48 10.52
C ALA A 46 1.17 1.71 11.86
N LYS A 47 0.69 0.47 11.84
CA LYS A 47 0.68 -0.41 13.02
C LYS A 47 2.08 -0.71 13.54
N GLN A 48 3.04 -0.97 12.65
CA GLN A 48 4.42 -1.24 13.03
C GLN A 48 5.10 0.00 13.64
N ILE A 49 4.79 1.19 13.11
CA ILE A 49 5.22 2.45 13.73
C ILE A 49 4.63 2.58 15.13
N ALA A 50 3.33 2.35 15.32
CA ALA A 50 2.72 2.40 16.65
C ALA A 50 3.39 1.46 17.64
N THR A 51 3.65 0.21 17.24
CA THR A 51 4.36 -0.75 18.10
C THR A 51 5.80 -0.32 18.38
N ALA A 52 6.52 0.21 17.39
CA ALA A 52 7.87 0.72 17.59
C ALA A 52 7.89 1.93 18.55
N GLU A 53 6.91 2.83 18.44
CA GLU A 53 6.74 3.95 19.37
C GLU A 53 6.38 3.50 20.78
N GLU A 54 5.53 2.48 20.94
CA GLU A 54 5.22 1.90 22.25
C GLU A 54 6.47 1.32 22.92
N VAL A 55 7.29 0.58 22.17
CA VAL A 55 8.56 0.04 22.68
C VAL A 55 9.51 1.19 23.05
N TYR A 56 9.66 2.19 22.19
CA TYR A 56 10.53 3.33 22.46
C TYR A 56 10.07 4.16 23.67
N GLN A 57 8.75 4.32 23.84
CA GLN A 57 8.15 5.01 24.99
C GLN A 57 8.41 4.25 26.31
N ILE A 58 8.39 2.91 26.29
CA ILE A 58 8.71 2.10 27.47
C ILE A 58 10.17 2.32 27.91
N ASP A 59 11.10 2.40 26.96
CA ASP A 59 12.52 2.52 27.26
C ASP A 59 12.94 3.95 27.59
N SER A 60 12.42 4.94 26.85
CA SER A 60 12.89 6.33 26.89
C SER A 60 11.90 7.32 27.53
N GLN A 61 10.68 6.88 27.87
CA GLN A 61 9.58 7.73 28.39
C GLN A 61 9.20 8.91 27.49
N THR A 62 9.61 8.86 26.21
CA THR A 62 9.33 9.88 25.18
C THR A 62 9.08 9.18 23.86
N TYR A 63 8.37 9.80 22.92
CA TYR A 63 8.24 9.28 21.55
C TYR A 63 9.38 9.78 20.66
N ALA A 64 9.70 9.00 19.61
CA ALA A 64 10.83 9.27 18.73
C ALA A 64 10.38 9.76 17.36
N ALA A 65 11.19 10.56 16.67
CA ALA A 65 10.94 10.78 15.25
C ALA A 65 11.11 9.44 14.50
N TYR A 66 10.35 9.24 13.41
CA TYR A 66 10.36 7.97 12.65
C TYR A 66 11.77 7.46 12.30
N GLY A 67 12.70 8.35 11.94
CA GLY A 67 14.08 7.98 11.60
C GLY A 67 14.93 7.49 12.78
N SER A 68 14.47 7.69 14.02
CA SER A 68 15.11 7.24 15.25
C SER A 68 14.50 5.94 15.80
N LEU A 69 13.40 5.46 15.20
CA LEU A 69 12.81 4.16 15.56
C LEU A 69 13.65 3.01 15.04
N ASP A 70 13.50 1.83 15.67
CA ASP A 70 14.18 0.62 15.25
C ASP A 70 13.92 0.32 13.75
N PRO A 71 14.96 0.27 12.91
CA PRO A 71 14.81 0.01 11.48
C PRO A 71 14.27 -1.38 11.14
N GLY A 72 14.49 -2.36 12.01
CA GLY A 72 13.96 -3.72 11.90
C GLY A 72 12.44 -3.77 12.09
N MET A 73 11.91 -2.98 13.02
CA MET A 73 10.46 -2.87 13.25
C MET A 73 9.77 -2.06 12.14
N THR A 74 10.43 -1.04 11.58
CA THR A 74 9.84 -0.17 10.55
C THR A 74 10.08 -0.65 9.11
N LYS A 75 10.72 -1.81 8.90
CA LYS A 75 11.01 -2.39 7.57
C LYS A 75 9.78 -2.56 6.69
N THR A 76 8.62 -2.80 7.28
CA THR A 76 7.34 -2.94 6.56
C THR A 76 6.91 -1.67 5.83
N CYS A 77 7.49 -0.52 6.18
CA CYS A 77 7.24 0.78 5.56
C CYS A 77 8.07 1.03 4.29
N SER A 78 8.89 0.05 3.86
CA SER A 78 9.76 0.21 2.70
C SER A 78 8.99 0.61 1.43
N GLY A 79 9.48 1.64 0.74
CA GLY A 79 8.84 2.18 -0.47
C GLY A 79 7.62 3.08 -0.21
N MET A 80 7.32 3.38 1.06
CA MET A 80 6.32 4.35 1.48
C MET A 80 7.00 5.62 1.99
N THR A 81 6.27 6.74 1.93
CA THR A 81 6.72 7.99 2.56
C THR A 81 6.11 8.04 3.96
N VAL A 82 6.95 8.21 4.97
CA VAL A 82 6.50 8.47 6.35
C VAL A 82 6.90 9.89 6.72
N SER A 83 5.93 10.69 7.11
CA SER A 83 6.14 12.08 7.54
C SER A 83 5.32 12.36 8.78
N GLY A 84 5.83 13.18 9.68
CA GLY A 84 5.09 13.48 10.91
C GLY A 84 6.00 14.02 11.99
N THR A 85 5.45 14.11 13.18
CA THR A 85 6.15 14.63 14.35
C THR A 85 5.97 13.70 15.53
N ALA A 86 6.98 13.66 16.38
CA ALA A 86 6.95 13.03 17.67
C ALA A 86 7.68 13.90 18.69
N ASN A 87 7.23 13.85 19.93
CA ASN A 87 7.85 14.53 21.06
C ASN A 87 7.65 13.69 22.34
N SER A 88 7.98 14.26 23.49
CA SER A 88 7.87 13.56 24.77
C SER A 88 6.46 13.13 25.18
N THR A 89 5.41 13.68 24.56
CA THR A 89 4.01 13.51 25.00
C THR A 89 3.12 12.86 23.94
N TYR A 90 3.39 13.08 22.65
CA TYR A 90 2.58 12.53 21.57
C TYR A 90 3.41 12.29 20.30
N TYR A 91 2.85 11.47 19.41
CA TYR A 91 3.29 11.34 18.03
C TYR A 91 2.10 11.37 17.06
N SER A 92 2.38 11.79 15.83
CA SER A 92 1.45 11.73 14.70
C SER A 92 2.27 11.52 13.43
N PHE A 93 2.08 10.37 12.78
CA PHE A 93 2.74 10.04 11.52
C PHE A 93 1.74 9.73 10.42
N ASP A 94 1.97 10.33 9.27
CA ASP A 94 1.31 10.03 8.01
C ASP A 94 2.16 9.05 7.22
N VAL A 95 1.58 7.89 6.92
CA VAL A 95 2.15 6.87 6.06
C VAL A 95 1.46 6.95 4.70
N THR A 96 2.18 7.36 3.66
CA THR A 96 1.66 7.48 2.31
C THR A 96 2.22 6.40 1.39
N ASN A 97 1.34 5.60 0.80
CA ASN A 97 1.66 4.61 -0.22
C ASN A 97 0.85 4.88 -1.50
N LYS A 98 1.54 5.30 -2.57
CA LYS A 98 0.96 5.55 -3.91
C LYS A 98 -0.36 6.35 -3.87
N GLY A 99 -0.38 7.42 -3.07
CA GLY A 99 -1.52 8.34 -2.93
C GLY A 99 -2.58 7.92 -1.90
N GLN A 100 -2.38 6.79 -1.20
CA GLN A 100 -3.17 6.43 -0.02
C GLN A 100 -2.40 6.84 1.23
N THR A 101 -2.96 7.75 2.03
CA THR A 101 -2.37 8.16 3.31
C THR A 101 -3.15 7.56 4.47
N VAL A 102 -2.42 7.09 5.48
CA VAL A 102 -2.93 6.60 6.74
C VAL A 102 -2.20 7.32 7.86
N THR A 103 -2.93 7.95 8.76
CA THR A 103 -2.37 8.65 9.91
C THR A 103 -2.42 7.73 11.14
N VAL A 104 -1.31 7.65 11.87
CA VAL A 104 -1.23 6.98 13.16
C VAL A 104 -0.88 7.97 14.26
N THR A 105 -1.62 7.93 15.35
CA THR A 105 -1.51 8.86 16.47
C THR A 105 -1.35 8.12 17.80
N SER A 106 -0.75 8.78 18.78
CA SER A 106 -0.47 8.22 20.11
C SER A 106 -1.70 7.88 20.96
N ASP A 107 -2.91 8.25 20.52
CA ASP A 107 -4.19 7.83 21.10
C ASP A 107 -4.64 6.43 20.63
N GLY A 108 -3.80 5.73 19.85
CA GLY A 108 -4.12 4.45 19.23
C GLY A 108 -5.00 4.57 17.97
N GLY A 109 -5.27 5.80 17.52
CA GLY A 109 -6.00 6.06 16.29
C GLY A 109 -5.19 5.72 15.05
N ILE A 110 -5.76 4.90 14.17
CA ILE A 110 -5.28 4.72 12.78
C ILE A 110 -6.41 5.20 11.86
N LYS A 111 -6.18 6.29 11.13
CA LYS A 111 -7.20 6.97 10.31
C LYS A 111 -6.80 7.02 8.84
#